data_AF-A0A838K7D6-F1
#
_entry.id   AF-A0A838K7D6-F1
#
_cell.length_a   1.000
_cell.length_b   1.000
_cell.length_c   1.000
_cell.angle_alpha   90.00
_cell.angle_beta   90.00
_cell.angle_gamma   90.00
#
_symmetry.space_group_name_H-M   'P 1'
#
loop_
_entity.id
_entity.type
_entity.pdbx_description
1 polymer ?
#
loop_
_entity_poly.entity_id
_entity_poly.type
_entity_poly.pdbx_seq_one_letter_code
_entity_poly.pdbx_strand_id
1 'polypeptide(L)'
;MPSSDDWRDEAGAGLVSMVPILGPLMADPARRFVRGLREEHARNHSRALRAAQTLSGLSREDLTERILQNPSLIPIVARVLFASAMTGQDEILDALGAALGSVVLQPDRVDDVELVLIGLQDIRRHHVAALRVLDGPPEWREEGEEGGDNPGVQAAKITTDVERLTWNVEAVAGRTGMPVDTTYVTVTGLANAGFVRALGAMGGLGYRITDLGRTLLEVLERYNDAQAT
;
A
#
# COMPACT_ATOMS: atom_id res chain seq x y z
N MET A 1 9.97 -33.04 23.11
CA MET A 1 9.48 -32.21 21.99
C MET A 1 8.27 -31.45 22.50
N PRO A 2 8.37 -30.13 22.70
CA PRO A 2 7.22 -29.31 23.08
C PRO A 2 6.19 -29.32 21.94
N SER A 3 4.90 -29.46 22.28
CA SER A 3 3.82 -29.50 21.29
C SER A 3 3.58 -28.11 20.70
N SER A 4 3.20 -28.05 19.43
CA SER A 4 2.91 -26.80 18.70
C SER A 4 1.74 -25.98 19.25
N ASP A 5 1.06 -26.49 20.28
CA ASP A 5 -0.07 -25.82 20.94
C ASP A 5 0.38 -24.97 22.15
N ASP A 6 1.54 -25.25 22.73
CA ASP A 6 2.03 -24.61 23.97
C ASP A 6 2.33 -23.11 23.76
N TRP A 7 2.91 -22.74 22.62
CA TRP A 7 3.24 -21.33 22.33
C TRP A 7 2.00 -20.47 22.02
N ARG A 8 0.90 -21.08 21.56
CA ARG A 8 -0.35 -20.36 21.27
C ARG A 8 -1.06 -19.97 22.56
N ASP A 9 -1.01 -20.83 23.57
CA ASP A 9 -1.56 -20.56 24.90
C ASP A 9 -0.70 -19.55 25.66
N GLU A 10 0.63 -19.59 25.50
CA GLU A 10 1.55 -18.63 26.13
C GLU A 10 1.47 -17.21 25.52
N ALA A 11 1.35 -17.10 24.20
CA ALA A 11 1.13 -15.81 23.52
C ALA A 11 -0.25 -15.19 23.85
N GLY A 12 -1.28 -16.03 24.06
CA GLY A 12 -2.61 -15.59 24.48
C GLY A 12 -2.63 -15.01 25.90
N ALA A 13 -1.85 -15.58 26.81
CA ALA A 13 -1.75 -15.12 28.20
C ALA A 13 -1.03 -13.77 28.35
N GLY A 14 -0.07 -13.46 27.46
CA GLY A 14 0.70 -12.20 27.50
C GLY A 14 -0.10 -10.95 27.11
N LEU A 15 -1.11 -11.08 26.25
CA LEU A 15 -1.94 -9.94 25.81
C LEU A 15 -3.08 -9.63 26.78
N VAL A 16 -3.57 -10.63 27.52
CA VAL A 16 -4.65 -10.46 28.51
C VAL A 16 -4.14 -9.81 29.80
N SER A 17 -2.86 -9.96 30.14
CA SER A 17 -2.26 -9.36 31.34
C SER A 17 -1.98 -7.85 31.21
N MET A 18 -2.04 -7.28 30.00
CA MET A 18 -1.84 -5.83 29.78
C MET A 18 -3.08 -4.96 30.02
N VAL A 19 -4.24 -5.53 30.35
CA VAL A 19 -5.45 -4.74 30.69
C VAL A 19 -5.99 -5.16 32.07
N PRO A 20 -5.37 -4.76 33.20
CA PRO A 20 -5.70 -5.25 34.53
C PRO A 20 -7.01 -4.69 35.13
N ILE A 21 -7.76 -3.86 34.41
CA ILE A 21 -8.84 -3.01 34.99
C ILE A 21 -10.24 -3.34 34.42
N LEU A 22 -10.37 -4.27 33.48
CA LEU A 22 -11.69 -4.69 32.99
C LEU A 22 -12.25 -5.80 33.89
N GLY A 23 -12.96 -5.40 34.94
CA GLY A 23 -13.65 -6.33 35.85
C GLY A 23 -14.71 -7.22 35.16
N PRO A 24 -15.27 -8.22 35.89
CA PRO A 24 -16.15 -9.25 35.34
C PRO A 24 -17.40 -8.73 34.59
N LEU A 25 -17.83 -7.50 34.86
CA LEU A 25 -18.97 -6.87 34.22
C LEU A 25 -18.75 -6.50 32.74
N MET A 26 -17.49 -6.47 32.26
CA MET A 26 -17.15 -6.20 30.86
C MET A 26 -16.78 -7.46 30.05
N ALA A 27 -16.83 -8.65 30.67
CA ALA A 27 -16.38 -9.89 30.04
C ALA A 27 -17.20 -10.28 28.79
N ASP A 28 -18.52 -10.09 28.82
CA ASP A 28 -19.40 -10.45 27.70
C ASP A 28 -19.27 -9.52 26.46
N PRO A 29 -19.28 -8.18 26.58
CA PRO A 29 -19.02 -7.32 25.43
C PRO A 29 -17.59 -7.47 24.91
N ALA A 30 -16.60 -7.68 25.79
CA ALA A 30 -15.23 -7.97 25.38
C ALA A 30 -15.13 -9.28 24.59
N ARG A 31 -15.81 -10.35 25.02
CA ARG A 31 -15.86 -11.62 24.27
C ARG A 31 -16.50 -11.46 22.88
N ARG A 32 -17.58 -10.69 22.77
CA ARG A 32 -18.20 -10.41 21.45
C ARG A 32 -17.27 -9.60 20.55
N PHE A 33 -16.59 -8.61 21.09
CA PHE A 33 -15.61 -7.81 20.37
C PHE A 33 -14.41 -8.65 19.91
N VAL A 34 -13.83 -9.46 20.80
CA VAL A 34 -12.73 -10.39 20.48
C VAL A 34 -13.15 -11.42 19.43
N ARG A 35 -14.38 -11.93 19.51
CA ARG A 35 -14.89 -12.87 18.49
C ARG A 35 -15.01 -12.20 17.12
N GLY A 36 -15.55 -10.98 17.07
CA GLY A 36 -15.62 -10.17 15.85
C GLY A 36 -14.24 -9.89 15.26
N LEU A 37 -13.29 -9.47 16.09
CA LEU A 37 -11.88 -9.28 15.72
C LEU A 37 -11.25 -10.56 15.18
N ARG A 38 -11.52 -11.72 15.79
CA ARG A 38 -10.97 -13.01 15.35
C ARG A 38 -11.59 -13.46 14.03
N GLU A 39 -12.88 -13.27 13.83
CA GLU A 39 -13.60 -13.56 12.58
C GLU A 39 -13.12 -12.64 11.44
N GLU A 40 -12.93 -11.35 11.72
CA GLU A 40 -12.37 -10.38 10.78
C GLU A 40 -10.90 -10.67 10.47
N HIS A 41 -10.09 -10.98 11.49
CA HIS A 41 -8.70 -11.40 11.32
C HIS A 41 -8.60 -12.66 10.46
N ALA A 42 -9.45 -13.68 10.69
CA ALA A 42 -9.48 -14.88 9.88
C ALA A 42 -9.84 -14.59 8.42
N ARG A 43 -10.80 -13.68 8.18
CA ARG A 43 -11.17 -13.24 6.81
C ARG A 43 -10.02 -12.51 6.13
N ASN A 44 -9.43 -11.52 6.79
CA ASN A 44 -8.35 -10.70 6.24
C ASN A 44 -7.11 -11.54 5.93
N HIS A 45 -6.73 -12.42 6.86
CA HIS A 45 -5.65 -13.39 6.68
C HIS A 45 -5.89 -14.28 5.46
N SER A 46 -7.12 -14.77 5.30
CA SER A 46 -7.48 -15.62 4.18
C SER A 46 -7.42 -14.88 2.83
N ARG A 47 -7.56 -13.55 2.83
CA ARG A 47 -7.46 -12.75 1.60
C ARG A 47 -6.00 -12.53 1.20
N ALA A 48 -5.16 -12.05 2.10
CA ALA A 48 -3.72 -11.89 1.83
C ALA A 48 -3.07 -13.22 1.43
N LEU A 49 -3.41 -14.32 2.11
CA LEU A 49 -2.91 -15.65 1.75
C LEU A 49 -3.36 -16.08 0.36
N ARG A 50 -4.63 -15.86 -0.01
CA ARG A 50 -5.13 -16.15 -1.36
C ARG A 50 -4.39 -15.34 -2.42
N ALA A 51 -4.14 -14.05 -2.18
CA ALA A 51 -3.36 -13.22 -3.09
C ALA A 51 -1.93 -13.74 -3.26
N ALA A 52 -1.29 -14.19 -2.19
CA ALA A 52 0.03 -14.84 -2.26
C ALA A 52 -0.01 -16.12 -3.09
N GLN A 53 -1.02 -16.96 -2.92
CA GLN A 53 -1.21 -18.19 -3.72
C GLN A 53 -1.42 -17.87 -5.20
N THR A 54 -2.30 -16.93 -5.52
CA THR A 54 -2.60 -16.52 -6.90
C THR A 54 -1.34 -16.02 -7.59
N LEU A 55 -0.56 -15.13 -6.95
CA LEU A 55 0.65 -14.59 -7.59
C LEU A 55 1.76 -15.64 -7.71
N SER A 56 1.97 -16.45 -6.66
CA SER A 56 3.05 -17.43 -6.65
C SER A 56 2.74 -18.68 -7.48
N GLY A 57 1.47 -18.96 -7.75
CA GLY A 57 1.01 -20.23 -8.33
C GLY A 57 1.18 -21.43 -7.39
N LEU A 58 1.49 -21.21 -6.11
CA LEU A 58 1.75 -22.26 -5.13
C LEU A 58 0.51 -22.58 -4.30
N SER A 59 0.42 -23.84 -3.86
CA SER A 59 -0.55 -24.22 -2.84
C SER A 59 -0.21 -23.58 -1.49
N ARG A 60 -1.15 -23.65 -0.54
CA ARG A 60 -0.93 -23.11 0.81
C ARG A 60 0.17 -23.86 1.53
N GLU A 61 0.18 -25.18 1.34
CA GLU A 61 1.13 -26.11 1.91
C GLU A 61 2.54 -25.82 1.36
N ASP A 62 2.66 -25.65 0.05
CA ASP A 62 3.95 -25.32 -0.61
C ASP A 62 4.47 -23.93 -0.20
N LEU A 63 3.59 -22.93 -0.09
CA LEU A 63 3.96 -21.61 0.43
C LEU A 63 4.53 -21.73 1.86
N THR A 64 3.84 -22.49 2.71
CA THR A 64 4.26 -22.69 4.10
C THR A 64 5.59 -23.41 4.16
N GLU A 65 5.77 -24.47 3.36
CA GLU A 65 7.03 -25.21 3.28
C GLU A 65 8.19 -24.32 2.83
N ARG A 66 8.00 -23.51 1.78
CA ARG A 66 9.04 -22.58 1.31
C ARG A 66 9.39 -21.52 2.34
N ILE A 67 8.40 -20.96 3.04
CA ILE A 67 8.62 -20.00 4.12
C ILE A 67 9.45 -20.65 5.24
N LEU A 68 9.16 -21.89 5.62
CA LEU A 68 9.89 -22.61 6.65
C LEU A 68 11.32 -22.97 6.23
N GLN A 69 11.53 -23.28 4.94
CA GLN A 69 12.85 -23.57 4.38
C GLN A 69 13.72 -22.31 4.25
N ASN A 70 13.14 -21.11 4.31
CA ASN A 70 13.87 -19.86 4.21
C ASN A 70 13.59 -18.92 5.40
N PRO A 71 14.39 -19.01 6.49
CA PRO A 71 14.20 -18.22 7.69
C PRO A 71 14.18 -16.69 7.50
N SER A 72 14.78 -16.16 6.41
CA SER A 72 14.74 -14.73 6.11
C SER A 72 13.34 -14.23 5.74
N LEU A 73 12.41 -15.13 5.40
CA LEU A 73 11.02 -14.78 5.08
C LEU A 73 10.14 -14.63 6.33
N ILE A 74 10.59 -15.11 7.49
CA ILE A 74 9.79 -15.08 8.73
C ILE A 74 9.43 -13.64 9.14
N PRO A 75 10.36 -12.66 9.16
CA PRO A 75 10.03 -11.27 9.48
C PRO A 75 9.02 -10.66 8.50
N ILE A 76 9.13 -10.97 7.20
CA ILE A 76 8.20 -10.51 6.17
C ILE A 76 6.79 -11.05 6.46
N VAL A 77 6.67 -12.36 6.70
CA VAL A 77 5.39 -12.99 7.03
C VAL A 77 4.79 -12.35 8.28
N ALA A 78 5.58 -12.16 9.34
CA ALA A 78 5.10 -11.52 10.56
C ALA A 78 4.58 -10.10 10.32
N ARG A 79 5.26 -9.30 9.49
CA ARG A 79 4.80 -7.95 9.11
C ARG A 79 3.53 -7.99 8.27
N VAL A 80 3.41 -8.91 7.31
CA VAL A 80 2.20 -9.10 6.51
C VAL A 80 1.02 -9.48 7.39
N LEU A 81 1.22 -10.41 8.33
CA LEU A 81 0.19 -10.81 9.31
C LEU A 81 -0.24 -9.63 10.18
N PHE A 82 0.72 -8.87 10.71
CA PHE A 82 0.46 -7.69 11.53
C PHE A 82 -0.29 -6.61 10.73
N ALA A 83 0.21 -6.24 9.56
CA ALA A 83 -0.43 -5.26 8.69
C ALA A 83 -1.84 -5.69 8.28
N SER A 84 -2.03 -6.97 7.98
CA SER A 84 -3.35 -7.54 7.64
C SER A 84 -4.34 -7.52 8.80
N ALA A 85 -3.86 -7.59 10.04
CA ALA A 85 -4.68 -7.43 11.23
C ALA A 85 -5.07 -5.96 11.48
N MET A 86 -4.19 -5.03 11.12
CA MET A 86 -4.37 -3.59 11.34
C MET A 86 -5.18 -2.91 10.23
N THR A 87 -5.22 -3.50 9.03
CA THR A 87 -5.97 -2.96 7.89
C THR A 87 -7.23 -3.78 7.61
N GLY A 88 -8.34 -3.09 7.37
CA GLY A 88 -9.57 -3.67 6.82
C GLY A 88 -9.75 -3.39 5.32
N GLN A 89 -8.72 -2.86 4.65
CA GLN A 89 -8.79 -2.49 3.23
C GLN A 89 -8.36 -3.68 2.38
N ASP A 90 -9.32 -4.25 1.66
CA ASP A 90 -9.13 -5.38 0.75
C ASP A 90 -7.96 -5.16 -0.20
N GLU A 91 -7.84 -3.97 -0.79
CA GLU A 91 -6.80 -3.66 -1.77
C GLU A 91 -5.39 -3.70 -1.15
N ILE A 92 -5.26 -3.35 0.12
CA ILE A 92 -3.98 -3.42 0.85
C ILE A 92 -3.66 -4.87 1.21
N LEU A 93 -4.66 -5.64 1.68
CA LEU A 93 -4.49 -7.06 1.98
C LEU A 93 -4.00 -7.84 0.76
N ASP A 94 -4.56 -7.52 -0.40
CA ASP A 94 -4.16 -8.10 -1.68
C ASP A 94 -2.72 -7.74 -2.04
N ALA A 95 -2.32 -6.47 -1.90
CA ALA A 95 -0.94 -6.03 -2.14
C ALA A 95 0.07 -6.69 -1.19
N LEU A 96 -0.25 -6.78 0.10
CA LEU A 96 0.58 -7.45 1.10
C LEU A 96 0.75 -8.94 0.77
N GLY A 97 -0.33 -9.59 0.37
CA GLY A 97 -0.32 -10.99 -0.08
C GLY A 97 0.49 -11.20 -1.34
N ALA A 98 0.30 -10.35 -2.35
CA ALA A 98 1.08 -10.37 -3.59
C ALA A 98 2.57 -10.16 -3.33
N ALA A 99 2.95 -9.19 -2.48
CA ALA A 99 4.33 -8.96 -2.09
C ALA A 99 4.96 -10.21 -1.43
N LEU A 100 4.22 -10.88 -0.54
CA LEU A 100 4.65 -12.16 0.04
C LEU A 100 4.80 -13.26 -1.01
N GLY A 101 3.82 -13.42 -1.92
CA GLY A 101 3.89 -14.40 -2.99
C GLY A 101 5.10 -14.18 -3.91
N SER A 102 5.42 -12.92 -4.21
CA SER A 102 6.57 -12.54 -5.03
C SER A 102 7.89 -12.91 -4.37
N VAL A 103 8.07 -12.59 -3.08
CA VAL A 103 9.35 -12.89 -2.38
C VAL A 103 9.56 -14.39 -2.18
N VAL A 104 8.48 -15.18 -2.08
CA VAL A 104 8.58 -16.65 -2.02
C VAL A 104 9.04 -17.25 -3.36
N LEU A 105 8.74 -16.59 -4.49
CA LEU A 105 9.26 -16.97 -5.80
C LEU A 105 10.69 -16.47 -6.05
N GLN A 106 11.02 -15.28 -5.52
CA GLN A 106 12.29 -14.58 -5.74
C GLN A 106 12.90 -14.16 -4.39
N PRO A 107 13.52 -15.09 -3.63
CA PRO A 107 14.00 -14.81 -2.29
C PRO A 107 15.19 -13.85 -2.23
N ASP A 108 15.84 -13.59 -3.36
CA ASP A 108 16.88 -12.58 -3.53
C ASP A 108 16.34 -11.14 -3.46
N ARG A 109 15.02 -10.95 -3.55
CA ARG A 109 14.35 -9.65 -3.51
C ARG A 109 13.73 -9.31 -2.16
N VAL A 110 14.20 -9.93 -1.09
CA VAL A 110 13.71 -9.71 0.28
C VAL A 110 13.75 -8.22 0.65
N ASP A 111 14.87 -7.54 0.43
CA ASP A 111 15.04 -6.14 0.82
C ASP A 111 14.08 -5.20 0.07
N ASP A 112 13.90 -5.40 -1.24
CA ASP A 112 12.93 -4.65 -2.06
C ASP A 112 11.51 -4.79 -1.50
N VAL A 113 11.12 -6.03 -1.18
CA VAL A 113 9.78 -6.34 -0.68
C VAL A 113 9.59 -5.80 0.72
N GLU A 114 10.60 -5.84 1.60
CA GLU A 114 10.53 -5.20 2.90
C GLU A 114 10.26 -3.69 2.77
N LEU A 115 10.93 -3.02 1.84
CA LEU A 115 10.76 -1.60 1.57
C LEU A 115 9.33 -1.29 1.10
N VAL A 116 8.78 -2.12 0.21
CA VAL A 116 7.38 -2.02 -0.24
C VAL A 116 6.41 -2.24 0.93
N LEU A 117 6.65 -3.24 1.78
CA LEU A 117 5.79 -3.54 2.92
C LEU A 117 5.77 -2.41 3.96
N ILE A 118 6.91 -1.76 4.21
CA ILE A 118 6.98 -0.58 5.08
C ILE A 118 6.10 0.53 4.51
N GLY A 119 6.21 0.83 3.21
CA GLY A 119 5.39 1.86 2.59
C GLY A 119 3.89 1.51 2.52
N LEU A 120 3.55 0.24 2.29
CA LEU A 120 2.16 -0.22 2.20
C LEU A 120 1.35 -0.04 3.49
N GLN A 121 1.99 -0.06 4.67
CA GLN A 121 1.31 0.10 5.96
C GLN A 121 0.62 1.45 6.11
N ASP A 122 1.16 2.49 5.47
CA ASP A 122 0.64 3.85 5.52
C ASP A 122 -0.22 4.21 4.29
N ILE A 123 -0.22 3.36 3.26
CA ILE A 123 -1.06 3.55 2.08
C ILE A 123 -2.53 3.32 2.44
N ARG A 124 -3.38 4.09 1.76
CA ARG A 124 -4.85 4.11 1.92
C ARG A 124 -5.45 4.33 0.53
N ARG A 125 -6.76 4.15 0.37
CA ARG A 125 -7.45 4.36 -0.93
C ARG A 125 -7.13 5.70 -1.61
N HIS A 126 -7.04 6.79 -0.85
CA HIS A 126 -6.68 8.11 -1.40
C HIS A 126 -5.24 8.16 -1.96
N HIS A 127 -4.29 7.48 -1.30
CA HIS A 127 -2.92 7.34 -1.79
C HIS A 127 -2.89 6.58 -3.13
N VAL A 128 -3.65 5.48 -3.25
CA VAL A 128 -3.74 4.72 -4.50
C VAL A 128 -4.37 5.55 -5.63
N ALA A 129 -5.44 6.30 -5.32
CA ALA A 129 -6.07 7.19 -6.29
C ALA A 129 -5.10 8.27 -6.80
N ALA A 130 -4.33 8.88 -5.89
CA ALA A 130 -3.30 9.86 -6.25
C ALA A 130 -2.18 9.24 -7.10
N LEU A 131 -1.69 8.04 -6.76
CA LEU A 131 -0.68 7.34 -7.56
C LEU A 131 -1.16 7.08 -8.99
N ARG A 132 -2.40 6.62 -9.18
CA ARG A 132 -2.97 6.40 -10.52
C ARG A 132 -3.02 7.67 -11.37
N VAL A 133 -3.35 8.80 -10.75
CA VAL A 133 -3.30 10.10 -11.44
C VAL A 133 -1.85 10.46 -11.80
N LEU A 134 -0.93 10.30 -10.86
CA LEU A 134 0.50 10.63 -11.04
C LEU A 134 1.21 9.75 -12.06
N ASP A 135 0.69 8.56 -12.36
CA ASP A 135 1.23 7.68 -13.41
C ASP A 135 0.81 8.10 -14.83
N GLY A 136 -0.30 8.86 -14.94
CA GLY A 136 -0.74 9.46 -16.19
C GLY A 136 0.09 10.70 -16.60
N PRO A 137 -0.03 11.15 -17.86
CA PRO A 137 0.58 12.38 -18.33
C PRO A 137 -0.03 13.59 -17.62
N PRO A 138 0.76 14.60 -17.17
CA PRO A 138 0.24 15.76 -16.48
C PRO A 138 -0.50 16.71 -17.44
N GLU A 139 -1.73 17.10 -17.09
CA GLU A 139 -2.70 17.76 -18.01
C GLU A 139 -2.56 19.28 -18.17
N TRP A 140 -1.52 19.90 -17.61
CA TRP A 140 -1.45 21.35 -17.41
C TRP A 140 -1.42 22.24 -18.69
N ARG A 141 -1.73 21.73 -19.88
CA ARG A 141 -1.75 22.56 -21.10
C ARG A 141 -2.73 22.27 -22.23
N GLU A 142 -3.64 21.30 -22.13
CA GLU A 142 -4.61 21.12 -23.23
C GLU A 142 -5.63 22.27 -23.33
N GLU A 143 -5.90 22.99 -22.24
CA GLU A 143 -6.88 24.09 -22.23
C GLU A 143 -6.34 25.46 -22.68
N GLY A 144 -5.07 25.56 -23.09
CA GLY A 144 -4.41 26.85 -23.40
C GLY A 144 -3.99 27.09 -24.84
N GLU A 145 -4.09 26.12 -25.75
CA GLU A 145 -3.64 26.28 -27.15
C GLU A 145 -4.74 26.73 -28.12
N GLU A 146 -6.02 26.74 -27.71
CA GLU A 146 -7.10 27.33 -28.51
C GLU A 146 -7.39 28.78 -28.08
N GLY A 147 -6.76 29.75 -28.77
CA GLY A 147 -7.36 31.08 -28.92
C GLY A 147 -6.67 32.22 -28.17
N GLY A 148 -5.60 32.74 -28.74
CA GLY A 148 -5.12 34.07 -28.43
C GLY A 148 -3.85 34.40 -29.19
N ASP A 149 -3.98 34.95 -30.40
CA ASP A 149 -2.90 35.64 -31.12
C ASP A 149 -2.43 36.86 -30.30
N ASN A 150 -1.71 36.61 -29.22
CA ASN A 150 -1.10 37.64 -28.40
C ASN A 150 0.41 37.63 -28.68
N PRO A 151 0.87 38.33 -29.74
CA PRO A 151 2.26 38.29 -30.21
C PRO A 151 3.28 38.86 -29.21
N GLY A 152 2.84 39.36 -28.05
CA GLY A 152 3.70 39.95 -27.02
C GLY A 152 4.22 39.00 -25.94
N VAL A 153 3.70 37.78 -25.83
CA VAL A 153 4.12 36.81 -24.79
C VAL A 153 4.81 35.61 -25.44
N GLN A 154 5.92 35.88 -26.13
CA GLN A 154 6.99 34.88 -26.35
C GLN A 154 7.79 34.61 -25.06
N ALA A 155 7.29 35.04 -23.90
CA ALA A 155 7.88 34.76 -22.61
C ALA A 155 7.65 33.27 -22.27
N ALA A 156 8.77 32.55 -22.25
CA ALA A 156 8.95 31.21 -21.69
C ALA A 156 8.39 30.03 -22.51
N LYS A 157 8.89 29.87 -23.74
CA LYS A 157 9.13 28.54 -24.35
C LYS A 157 10.28 27.75 -23.67
N ILE A 158 10.66 28.15 -22.46
CA ILE A 158 11.55 27.42 -21.54
C ILE A 158 10.70 26.99 -20.33
N THR A 159 9.58 26.32 -20.58
CA THR A 159 9.08 25.40 -19.56
C THR A 159 10.09 24.27 -19.55
N THR A 160 10.92 24.24 -18.52
CA THR A 160 11.91 23.18 -18.30
C THR A 160 11.25 21.82 -18.47
N ASP A 161 11.94 20.85 -19.07
CA ASP A 161 11.42 19.49 -19.29
C ASP A 161 10.81 18.88 -18.00
N VAL A 162 11.26 19.34 -16.84
CA VAL A 162 10.73 19.02 -15.52
C VAL A 162 9.24 19.34 -15.40
N GLU A 163 8.78 20.53 -15.79
CA GLU A 163 7.38 20.95 -15.65
C GLU A 163 6.45 20.04 -16.48
N ARG A 164 6.90 19.63 -17.67
CA ARG A 164 6.15 18.71 -18.55
C ARG A 164 6.00 17.31 -17.99
N LEU A 165 6.81 16.97 -16.99
CA LEU A 165 6.88 15.64 -16.40
C LEU A 165 6.36 15.61 -14.96
N THR A 166 5.84 16.71 -14.44
CA THR A 166 5.37 16.82 -13.05
C THR A 166 3.92 17.28 -12.95
N TRP A 167 3.22 16.72 -11.98
CA TRP A 167 1.90 17.14 -11.55
C TRP A 167 1.99 18.17 -10.42
N ASN A 168 1.17 19.22 -10.45
CA ASN A 168 0.94 20.06 -9.25
C ASN A 168 -0.21 19.47 -8.41
N VAL A 169 -0.32 19.93 -7.15
CA VAL A 169 -1.30 19.38 -6.20
C VAL A 169 -2.74 19.65 -6.64
N GLU A 170 -2.99 20.83 -7.20
CA GLU A 170 -4.30 21.27 -7.65
C GLU A 170 -4.84 20.39 -8.79
N ALA A 171 -3.99 20.02 -9.75
CA ALA A 171 -4.35 19.12 -10.84
C ALA A 171 -4.62 17.71 -10.33
N VAL A 172 -3.80 17.20 -9.38
CA VAL A 172 -4.08 15.91 -8.75
C VAL A 172 -5.40 15.95 -7.97
N ALA A 173 -5.68 17.04 -7.27
CA ALA A 173 -6.92 17.22 -6.51
C ALA A 173 -8.13 17.21 -7.45
N GLY A 174 -8.06 17.94 -8.57
CA GLY A 174 -9.12 17.97 -9.58
C GLY A 174 -9.41 16.59 -10.18
N ARG A 175 -8.38 15.79 -10.47
CA ARG A 175 -8.53 14.44 -11.05
C ARG A 175 -9.01 13.39 -10.06
N THR A 176 -8.57 13.49 -8.82
CA THR A 176 -8.97 12.55 -7.76
C THR A 176 -10.31 12.92 -7.12
N GLY A 177 -10.80 14.15 -7.32
CA GLY A 177 -11.97 14.71 -6.64
C GLY A 177 -11.75 14.99 -5.16
N MET A 178 -10.50 14.96 -4.69
CA MET A 178 -10.14 15.22 -3.30
C MET A 178 -10.00 16.72 -3.03
N PRO A 179 -10.26 17.19 -1.80
CA PRO A 179 -9.86 18.54 -1.39
C PRO A 179 -8.36 18.76 -1.57
N VAL A 180 -7.96 19.99 -1.91
CA VAL A 180 -6.55 20.36 -2.15
C VAL A 180 -5.68 20.03 -0.93
N ASP A 181 -6.13 20.36 0.28
CA ASP A 181 -5.38 20.07 1.52
C ASP A 181 -5.18 18.56 1.76
N THR A 182 -6.22 17.76 1.50
CA THR A 182 -6.14 16.29 1.61
C THR A 182 -5.19 15.74 0.55
N THR A 183 -5.22 16.28 -0.66
CA THR A 183 -4.32 15.89 -1.74
C THR A 183 -2.88 16.24 -1.40
N TYR A 184 -2.63 17.43 -0.84
CA TYR A 184 -1.32 17.86 -0.40
C TYR A 184 -0.71 16.89 0.61
N VAL A 185 -1.47 16.55 1.66
CA VAL A 185 -1.03 15.59 2.70
C VAL A 185 -0.81 14.21 2.10
N THR A 186 -1.71 13.74 1.23
CA THR A 186 -1.62 12.45 0.54
C THR A 186 -0.34 12.34 -0.30
N VAL A 187 -0.08 13.32 -1.16
CA VAL A 187 1.08 13.30 -2.06
C VAL A 187 2.38 13.50 -1.28
N THR A 188 2.37 14.30 -0.21
CA THR A 188 3.51 14.43 0.70
C THR A 188 3.82 13.10 1.41
N GLY A 189 2.80 12.39 1.88
CA GLY A 189 2.94 11.05 2.47
C GLY A 189 3.56 10.06 1.48
N LEU A 190 3.07 10.04 0.24
CA LEU A 190 3.64 9.24 -0.84
C LEU A 190 5.10 9.61 -1.16
N ALA A 191 5.44 10.89 -1.08
CA ALA A 191 6.80 11.35 -1.32
C ALA A 191 7.76 10.93 -0.21
N ASN A 192 7.33 11.04 1.05
CA ASN A 192 8.09 10.56 2.21
C ASN A 192 8.29 9.04 2.20
N ALA A 193 7.32 8.29 1.67
CA ALA A 193 7.41 6.85 1.48
C ALA A 193 8.20 6.43 0.23
N GLY A 194 8.69 7.39 -0.58
CA GLY A 194 9.52 7.14 -1.77
C GLY A 194 8.75 6.69 -3.02
N PHE A 195 7.41 6.65 -2.98
CA PHE A 195 6.58 6.30 -4.15
C PHE A 195 6.41 7.46 -5.13
N VAL A 196 6.63 8.69 -4.65
CA VAL A 196 6.56 9.91 -5.44
C VAL A 196 7.81 10.74 -5.19
N ARG A 197 8.31 11.44 -6.21
CA ARG A 197 9.41 12.40 -6.08
C ARG A 197 8.85 13.81 -6.17
N ALA A 198 9.12 14.63 -5.15
CA ALA A 198 8.90 16.06 -5.20
C ALA A 198 10.04 16.73 -5.99
N LEU A 199 9.70 17.58 -6.94
CA LEU A 199 10.62 18.30 -7.82
C LEU A 199 10.26 19.79 -7.76
N GLY A 200 11.26 20.66 -7.63
CA GLY A 200 11.05 22.09 -7.73
C GLY A 200 10.73 22.49 -9.17
N ALA A 201 9.59 23.14 -9.39
CA ALA A 201 9.18 23.78 -10.63
C ALA A 201 9.11 25.30 -10.44
N MET A 202 9.13 26.09 -11.52
CA MET A 202 9.15 27.54 -11.42
C MET A 202 7.87 28.09 -10.74
N GLY A 203 6.76 27.35 -10.85
CA GLY A 203 5.47 27.65 -10.22
C GLY A 203 5.18 26.97 -8.87
N GLY A 204 6.13 26.22 -8.30
CA GLY A 204 5.93 25.52 -7.02
C GLY A 204 6.48 24.10 -6.98
N LEU A 205 5.98 23.26 -6.08
CA LEU A 205 6.37 21.85 -6.00
C LEU A 205 5.56 21.04 -7.02
N GLY A 206 6.28 20.39 -7.93
CA GLY A 206 5.76 19.36 -8.82
C GLY A 206 6.03 17.96 -8.27
N TYR A 207 5.19 17.00 -8.63
CA TYR A 207 5.27 15.63 -8.18
C TYR A 207 5.31 14.67 -9.37
N ARG A 208 6.15 13.65 -9.28
CA ARG A 208 6.26 12.59 -10.28
C ARG A 208 6.34 11.24 -9.60
N ILE A 209 5.59 10.26 -10.11
CA ILE A 209 5.66 8.88 -9.61
C ILE A 209 7.09 8.31 -9.80
N THR A 210 7.59 7.56 -8.83
CA THR A 210 8.88 6.85 -8.93
C THR A 210 8.68 5.47 -9.53
N ASP A 211 9.77 4.78 -9.91
CA ASP A 211 9.70 3.39 -10.38
C ASP A 211 9.13 2.45 -9.31
N LEU A 212 9.38 2.75 -8.02
CA LEU A 212 8.79 2.03 -6.89
C LEU A 212 7.27 2.24 -6.82
N GLY A 213 6.81 3.48 -7.00
CA GLY A 213 5.38 3.81 -7.07
C GLY A 213 4.67 3.11 -8.22
N ARG A 214 5.33 3.03 -9.39
CA ARG A 214 4.81 2.29 -10.56
C ARG A 214 4.73 0.79 -10.32
N THR A 215 5.81 0.22 -9.76
CA THR A 215 5.83 -1.21 -9.39
C THR A 215 4.68 -1.54 -8.45
N LEU A 216 4.41 -0.66 -7.48
CA LEU A 216 3.27 -0.83 -6.59
C LEU A 216 1.92 -0.80 -7.34
N LEU A 217 1.72 0.16 -8.26
CA LEU A 217 0.50 0.22 -9.07
C LEU A 217 0.32 -1.03 -9.93
N GLU A 218 1.37 -1.50 -10.61
CA GLU A 218 1.33 -2.71 -11.42
C GLU A 218 0.90 -3.94 -10.59
N VAL A 219 1.42 -4.07 -9.36
CA VAL A 219 1.03 -5.15 -8.44
C VAL A 219 -0.45 -5.04 -8.07
N LEU A 220 -0.95 -3.83 -7.79
CA LEU A 220 -2.35 -3.58 -7.47
C LEU A 220 -3.28 -3.85 -8.67
N GLU A 221 -2.85 -3.52 -9.89
CA GLU A 221 -3.64 -3.67 -11.12
C GLU A 221 -3.73 -5.12 -11.59
N ARG A 222 -2.59 -5.82 -11.68
CA ARG A 222 -2.58 -7.25 -12.04
C ARG A 222 -3.50 -8.09 -11.16
N TYR A 223 -3.60 -7.70 -9.89
CA TYR A 223 -4.46 -8.39 -8.96
C TYR A 223 -5.95 -8.08 -9.19
N ASN A 224 -6.31 -6.82 -9.44
CA ASN A 224 -7.69 -6.46 -9.77
C ASN A 224 -8.17 -7.19 -11.03
N ASP A 225 -7.32 -7.32 -12.05
CA ASP A 225 -7.62 -8.05 -13.28
C ASP A 225 -7.85 -9.56 -13.01
N ALA A 226 -7.04 -10.15 -12.12
CA ALA A 226 -7.19 -11.55 -11.74
C ALA A 226 -8.49 -11.84 -10.97
N GLN A 227 -9.10 -10.85 -10.32
CA GLN A 227 -10.42 -11.02 -9.68
C GLN A 227 -11.60 -10.82 -10.64
N ALA A 228 -11.39 -10.17 -11.78
CA ALA A 228 -12.44 -9.90 -12.76
C ALA A 228 -12.72 -11.09 -13.71
N THR A 229 -11.84 -12.09 -13.71
CA THR A 229 -11.90 -13.29 -14.57
C THR A 229 -12.47 -14.48 -13.80
#